data_AF-A0A962XZY6-F1
#
_entry.id   AF-A0A962XZY6-F1
#
_cell.length_a   1.000
_cell.length_b   1.000
_cell.length_c   1.000
_cell.angle_alpha   90.00
_cell.angle_beta   90.00
_cell.angle_gamma   90.00
#
_symmetry.space_group_name_H-M   'P 1'
#
loop_
_entity.id
_entity.type
_entity.pdbx_description
1 polymer ?
#
loop_
_entity_poly.entity_id
_entity_poly.type
_entity_poly.pdbx_seq_one_letter_code
_entity_poly.pdbx_strand_id
1 'polypeptide(L)'
;GKSEKCILCYPRIESGQPTVCSETCVGRIRYLGVLLYDADKIEQAASVADEQSLYQAQLDMFLDPFSSTVQAEARKAGIPEPWLEAAQESPIYKMAIDWKIAFPLHPEYRTLPMVWYVPALSPIQARAESGQIGMNGIIPDVGSLRIPLKYLANLLTAGDEKPVKLALERMLAMRAYMRAKVVDGEVKDDLLKAVNLRIDQVESMYRYLAIANYEDRFVIPTSHREYASATYDAFGERGGCGFSFGNGCSPGTDKTNLFGGKKVTTRRAIPIKVEPPTKA
;
A
#
# COMPACT_ATOMS: atom_id res chain seq x y z
N GLY A 1 33.51 -0.58 -2.74
CA GLY A 1 32.28 -0.17 -2.04
C GLY A 1 31.10 -0.89 -2.67
N LYS A 2 30.08 -1.23 -1.89
CA LYS A 2 28.81 -1.77 -2.39
C LYS A 2 27.74 -0.69 -2.25
N SER A 3 26.73 -0.69 -3.11
CA SER A 3 25.60 0.23 -3.00
C SER A 3 24.56 -0.30 -2.02
N GLU A 4 23.89 0.60 -1.32
CA GLU A 4 22.79 0.31 -0.41
C GLU A 4 21.57 1.18 -0.75
N LYS A 5 20.38 0.70 -0.40
CA LYS A 5 19.10 1.37 -0.69
C LYS A 5 18.07 1.07 0.39
N CYS A 6 16.94 1.75 0.34
CA CYS A 6 15.76 1.37 1.12
C CYS A 6 15.42 -0.12 0.88
N ILE A 7 15.18 -0.84 1.98
CA ILE A 7 14.85 -2.27 1.98
C ILE A 7 13.39 -2.54 2.39
N LEU A 8 12.54 -1.50 2.39
CA LEU A 8 11.14 -1.55 2.85
C LEU A 8 10.98 -2.17 4.25
N CYS A 9 12.01 -2.07 5.09
CA CYS A 9 12.07 -2.77 6.38
C CYS A 9 11.62 -4.23 6.29
N TYR A 10 12.04 -4.98 5.26
CA TYR A 10 11.56 -6.35 5.03
C TYR A 10 11.58 -7.25 6.29
N PRO A 11 12.55 -7.18 7.24
CA PRO A 11 12.50 -8.01 8.44
C PRO A 11 11.27 -7.77 9.32
N ARG A 12 10.69 -6.56 9.26
CA ARG A 12 9.45 -6.19 9.96
C ARG A 12 8.22 -6.59 9.15
N ILE A 13 8.20 -6.27 7.86
CA ILE A 13 7.09 -6.61 6.95
C ILE A 13 6.86 -8.12 6.90
N GLU A 14 7.94 -8.92 6.89
CA GLU A 14 7.86 -10.38 6.93
C GLU A 14 7.06 -10.90 8.14
N SER A 15 7.08 -10.15 9.24
CA SER A 15 6.37 -10.44 10.49
C SER A 15 5.06 -9.65 10.64
N GLY A 16 4.53 -9.06 9.56
CA GLY A 16 3.28 -8.28 9.60
C GLY A 16 3.40 -6.92 10.30
N GLN A 17 4.62 -6.41 10.52
CA GLN A 17 4.84 -5.13 11.19
C GLN A 17 5.08 -4.00 10.17
N PRO A 18 4.66 -2.75 10.48
CA PRO A 18 4.93 -1.60 9.64
C PRO A 18 6.42 -1.27 9.51
N THR A 19 6.76 -0.58 8.43
CA THR A 19 8.09 0.00 8.27
C THR A 19 8.35 1.04 9.35
N VAL A 20 9.62 1.20 9.75
CA VAL A 20 10.02 2.11 10.84
C VAL A 20 9.53 3.54 10.57
N CYS A 21 9.67 4.02 9.34
CA CYS A 21 9.26 5.35 8.96
C CYS A 21 7.73 5.53 8.85
N SER A 22 6.97 4.43 8.73
CA SER A 22 5.50 4.46 8.76
C SER A 22 4.97 4.47 10.18
N GLU A 23 5.50 3.59 11.04
CA GLU A 23 5.10 3.51 12.44
C GLU A 23 5.46 4.78 13.22
N THR A 24 6.64 5.35 12.96
CA THR A 24 7.11 6.57 13.64
C THR A 24 6.60 7.86 13.00
N CYS A 25 5.67 7.77 12.04
CA CYS A 25 5.09 8.94 11.39
C CYS A 25 4.15 9.70 12.33
N VAL A 26 4.67 10.73 12.99
CA VAL A 26 3.94 11.58 13.94
C VAL A 26 2.68 12.19 13.33
N GLY A 27 2.75 12.65 12.07
CA GLY A 27 1.60 13.23 11.37
C GLY A 27 0.54 12.21 10.94
N ARG A 28 0.77 10.92 11.17
CA ARG A 28 -0.13 9.81 10.87
C ARG A 28 -0.56 9.67 9.39
N ILE A 29 0.21 10.23 8.46
CA ILE A 29 -0.12 10.31 7.03
C ILE A 29 0.28 9.08 6.19
N ARG A 30 0.92 8.07 6.80
CA ARG A 30 1.43 6.89 6.08
C ARG A 30 0.51 5.70 6.29
N TYR A 31 0.23 5.02 5.19
CA TYR A 31 -0.62 3.84 5.11
C TYR A 31 0.18 2.73 4.43
N LEU A 32 -0.05 1.48 4.82
CA LEU A 32 0.51 0.29 4.21
C LEU A 32 -0.62 -0.71 3.99
N GLY A 33 -0.69 -1.26 2.78
CA GLY A 33 -1.73 -2.18 2.36
C GLY A 33 -1.30 -2.95 1.12
N VAL A 34 -1.90 -4.11 0.91
CA VAL A 34 -1.61 -4.96 -0.24
C VAL A 34 -2.26 -4.38 -1.50
N LEU A 35 -1.57 -4.50 -2.64
CA LEU A 35 -2.13 -4.32 -3.97
C LEU A 35 -1.81 -5.56 -4.79
N LEU A 36 -2.84 -6.17 -5.37
CA LEU A 36 -2.68 -7.23 -6.36
C LEU A 36 -2.44 -6.58 -7.72
N TYR A 37 -1.49 -7.09 -8.48
CA TYR A 37 -1.16 -6.56 -9.80
C TYR A 37 -0.81 -7.67 -10.79
N ASP A 38 -1.07 -7.41 -12.06
CA ASP A 38 -0.73 -8.30 -13.17
C ASP A 38 0.71 -8.03 -13.64
N ALA A 39 1.64 -8.93 -13.30
CA ALA A 39 3.04 -8.77 -13.62
C ALA A 39 3.34 -8.82 -15.13
N ASP A 40 2.52 -9.52 -15.91
CA ASP A 40 2.71 -9.67 -17.36
C ASP A 40 2.39 -8.35 -18.10
N LYS A 41 1.63 -7.45 -17.47
CA LYS A 41 1.28 -6.13 -18.01
C LYS A 41 2.29 -5.02 -17.68
N ILE A 42 3.34 -5.30 -16.90
CA ILE A 42 4.32 -4.28 -16.48
C ILE A 42 4.97 -3.58 -17.67
N GLU A 43 5.49 -4.33 -18.63
CA GLU A 43 6.16 -3.76 -19.80
C GLU A 43 5.19 -2.91 -20.63
N GLN A 44 3.99 -3.43 -20.87
CA GLN A 44 2.95 -2.74 -21.62
C GLN A 44 2.54 -1.43 -20.95
N ALA A 45 2.33 -1.44 -19.63
CA ALA A 45 1.93 -0.25 -18.88
C ALA A 45 3.06 0.80 -18.83
N ALA A 46 4.31 0.39 -18.65
CA ALA A 46 5.45 1.31 -18.59
C ALA A 46 5.84 1.89 -19.96
N SER A 47 5.49 1.21 -21.06
CA SER A 47 5.86 1.59 -22.44
C SER A 47 4.81 2.44 -23.17
N VAL A 48 3.69 2.80 -22.51
CA VAL A 48 2.67 3.68 -23.11
C VAL A 48 3.28 4.98 -23.62
N ALA A 49 3.05 5.32 -24.89
CA ALA A 49 3.73 6.44 -25.54
C ALA A 49 3.40 7.79 -24.86
N ASP A 50 2.13 8.03 -24.55
CA ASP A 50 1.69 9.23 -23.84
C ASP A 50 1.97 9.14 -22.33
N GLU A 51 2.76 10.08 -21.82
CA GLU A 51 3.14 10.12 -20.41
C GLU A 51 1.95 10.41 -19.49
N GLN A 52 0.95 11.17 -19.94
CA GLN A 52 -0.25 11.46 -19.14
C GLN A 52 -1.13 10.22 -18.95
N SER A 53 -1.01 9.24 -19.85
CA SER A 53 -1.73 7.97 -19.78
C SER A 53 -1.06 6.95 -18.84
N LEU A 54 0.19 7.18 -18.39
CA LEU A 54 0.93 6.22 -17.54
C LEU A 54 0.27 6.00 -16.16
N TYR A 55 -0.33 7.04 -15.58
CA TYR A 55 -1.08 6.93 -14.33
C TYR A 55 -2.24 5.93 -14.47
N GLN A 56 -3.04 6.07 -15.53
CA GLN A 56 -4.16 5.19 -15.79
C GLN A 56 -3.69 3.78 -16.17
N ALA A 57 -2.64 3.66 -16.98
CA ALA A 57 -2.06 2.37 -17.34
C ALA A 57 -1.57 1.58 -16.11
N GLN A 58 -0.99 2.27 -15.11
CA GLN A 58 -0.61 1.63 -13.85
C GLN A 58 -1.84 1.19 -13.03
N LEU A 59 -2.91 1.99 -13.00
CA LEU A 59 -4.17 1.61 -12.35
C LEU A 59 -4.81 0.37 -13.00
N ASP A 60 -4.78 0.27 -14.33
CA ASP A 60 -5.37 -0.84 -15.08
C ASP A 60 -4.61 -2.17 -14.87
N MET A 61 -3.37 -2.09 -14.38
CA MET A 61 -2.58 -3.25 -13.95
C MET A 61 -2.98 -3.76 -12.56
N PHE A 62 -3.57 -2.91 -11.71
CA PHE A 62 -4.04 -3.30 -10.39
C PHE A 62 -5.34 -4.10 -10.49
N LEU A 63 -5.39 -5.20 -9.74
CA LEU A 63 -6.46 -6.18 -9.80
C LEU A 63 -7.45 -5.96 -8.65
N ASP A 64 -8.73 -6.20 -8.94
CA ASP A 64 -9.81 -6.11 -7.95
C ASP A 64 -9.75 -7.30 -6.98
N PRO A 65 -9.46 -7.08 -5.68
CA PRO A 65 -9.37 -8.16 -4.70
C PRO A 65 -10.74 -8.77 -4.34
N PHE A 66 -11.85 -8.13 -4.72
CA PHE A 66 -13.21 -8.65 -4.52
C PHE A 66 -13.70 -9.53 -5.68
N SER A 67 -13.00 -9.52 -6.81
CA SER A 67 -13.35 -10.35 -7.96
C SER A 67 -13.03 -11.82 -7.70
N SER A 68 -14.05 -12.69 -7.86
CA SER A 68 -13.89 -14.14 -7.71
C SER A 68 -12.89 -14.74 -8.69
N THR A 69 -12.76 -14.15 -9.89
CA THR A 69 -11.79 -14.58 -10.91
C THR A 69 -10.37 -14.26 -10.47
N VAL A 70 -10.12 -13.02 -10.00
CA VAL A 70 -8.81 -12.60 -9.48
C VAL A 70 -8.41 -13.45 -8.27
N GLN A 71 -9.33 -13.74 -7.35
CA GLN A 71 -9.04 -14.59 -6.20
C GLN A 71 -8.70 -16.03 -6.61
N ALA A 72 -9.40 -16.60 -7.58
CA ALA A 72 -9.10 -17.94 -8.08
C ALA A 72 -7.71 -18.01 -8.75
N GLU A 73 -7.38 -17.01 -9.57
CA GLU A 73 -6.07 -16.90 -10.21
C GLU A 73 -4.96 -16.67 -9.19
N ALA A 74 -5.17 -15.80 -8.21
CA ALA A 74 -4.20 -15.53 -7.14
C ALA A 74 -3.90 -16.79 -6.31
N ARG A 75 -4.92 -17.59 -5.97
CA ARG A 75 -4.73 -18.89 -5.30
C ARG A 75 -3.94 -19.86 -6.18
N LYS A 76 -4.22 -19.90 -7.49
CA LYS A 76 -3.46 -20.71 -8.46
C LYS A 76 -1.99 -20.26 -8.57
N ALA A 77 -1.74 -18.96 -8.43
CA ALA A 77 -0.40 -18.37 -8.39
C ALA A 77 0.32 -18.58 -7.04
N GLY A 78 -0.33 -19.22 -6.05
CA GLY A 78 0.27 -19.51 -4.75
C GLY A 78 0.22 -18.35 -3.75
N ILE A 79 -0.61 -17.33 -3.97
CA ILE A 79 -0.81 -16.24 -3.03
C ILE A 79 -1.59 -16.78 -1.80
N PRO A 80 -1.07 -16.65 -0.56
CA PRO A 80 -1.76 -17.14 0.63
C PRO A 80 -3.08 -16.42 0.91
N GLU A 81 -4.04 -17.10 1.51
CA GLU A 81 -5.36 -16.51 1.83
C GLU A 81 -5.25 -15.23 2.69
N PRO A 82 -4.37 -15.13 3.72
CA PRO A 82 -4.21 -13.89 4.49
C PRO A 82 -3.77 -12.68 3.65
N TRP A 83 -3.09 -12.90 2.53
CA TRP A 83 -2.73 -11.82 1.60
C TRP A 83 -3.93 -11.35 0.78
N LEU A 84 -4.86 -12.26 0.43
CA LEU A 84 -6.11 -11.90 -0.25
C LEU A 84 -7.03 -11.12 0.67
N GLU A 85 -7.18 -11.56 1.92
CA GLU A 85 -7.94 -10.85 2.96
C GLU A 85 -7.34 -9.46 3.22
N ALA A 86 -6.01 -9.36 3.36
CA ALA A 86 -5.33 -8.08 3.52
C ALA A 86 -5.47 -7.15 2.30
N ALA A 87 -5.60 -7.70 1.08
CA ALA A 87 -5.85 -6.92 -0.12
C ALA A 87 -7.26 -6.33 -0.15
N GLN A 88 -8.27 -7.06 0.34
CA GLN A 88 -9.66 -6.59 0.45
C GLN A 88 -9.79 -5.44 1.45
N GLU A 89 -9.04 -5.50 2.55
CA GLU A 89 -9.02 -4.45 3.59
C GLU A 89 -7.97 -3.36 3.35
N SER A 90 -7.29 -3.38 2.20
CA SER A 90 -6.16 -2.49 1.91
C SER A 90 -6.57 -1.01 1.89
N PRO A 91 -6.00 -0.15 2.77
CA PRO A 91 -6.23 1.30 2.69
C PRO A 91 -5.69 1.89 1.39
N ILE A 92 -4.65 1.28 0.82
CA ILE A 92 -4.02 1.75 -0.41
C ILE A 92 -4.95 1.52 -1.61
N TYR A 93 -5.59 0.35 -1.69
CA TYR A 93 -6.58 0.06 -2.72
C TYR A 93 -7.73 1.08 -2.67
N LYS A 94 -8.26 1.35 -1.46
CA LYS A 94 -9.32 2.35 -1.28
C LYS A 94 -8.89 3.74 -1.75
N MET A 95 -7.69 4.20 -1.39
CA MET A 95 -7.21 5.54 -1.77
C MET A 95 -6.87 5.68 -3.26
N ALA A 96 -6.24 4.66 -3.86
CA ALA A 96 -5.77 4.69 -5.24
C ALA A 96 -6.85 4.31 -6.26
N ILE A 97 -7.69 3.32 -5.95
CA ILE A 97 -8.68 2.74 -6.87
C ILE A 97 -10.09 3.28 -6.56
N ASP A 98 -10.59 3.10 -5.34
CA ASP A 98 -12.00 3.42 -5.03
C ASP A 98 -12.25 4.94 -4.99
N TRP A 99 -11.39 5.67 -4.26
CA TRP A 99 -11.57 7.10 -4.01
C TRP A 99 -10.79 7.98 -4.99
N LYS A 100 -9.86 7.41 -5.77
CA LYS A 100 -8.98 8.13 -6.72
C LYS A 100 -8.37 9.41 -6.13
N ILE A 101 -7.87 9.33 -4.89
CA ILE A 101 -7.25 10.46 -4.19
C ILE A 101 -5.72 10.33 -4.07
N ALA A 102 -5.18 9.13 -4.27
CA ALA A 102 -3.74 8.88 -4.25
C ALA A 102 -3.20 8.73 -5.68
N PHE A 103 -1.98 9.23 -5.90
CA PHE A 103 -1.30 9.23 -7.20
C PHE A 103 0.15 8.76 -7.08
N PRO A 104 0.71 8.17 -8.15
CA PRO A 104 2.14 7.85 -8.21
C PRO A 104 2.98 9.13 -8.19
N LEU A 105 4.22 9.04 -7.71
CA LEU A 105 5.19 10.13 -7.81
C LEU A 105 5.96 10.04 -9.13
N HIS A 106 5.89 11.09 -9.95
CA HIS A 106 6.54 11.15 -11.27
C HIS A 106 6.28 9.90 -12.14
N PRO A 107 5.03 9.61 -12.51
CA PRO A 107 4.71 8.46 -13.38
C PRO A 107 5.47 8.49 -14.72
N GLU A 108 5.84 9.66 -15.23
CA GLU A 108 6.62 9.87 -16.46
C GLU A 108 8.01 9.21 -16.43
N TYR A 109 8.54 8.84 -15.26
CA TYR A 109 9.79 8.07 -15.16
C TYR A 109 9.63 6.58 -15.53
N ARG A 110 8.39 6.12 -15.77
CA ARG A 110 8.09 4.77 -16.29
C ARG A 110 8.59 3.62 -15.40
N THR A 111 8.80 3.89 -14.12
CA THR A 111 9.23 2.86 -13.15
C THR A 111 8.06 2.18 -12.43
N LEU A 112 6.82 2.55 -12.75
CA LEU A 112 5.58 2.11 -12.07
C LEU A 112 5.72 2.15 -10.54
N PRO A 113 5.89 3.35 -9.94
CA PRO A 113 6.22 3.49 -8.53
C PRO A 113 5.09 2.95 -7.64
N MET A 114 5.45 2.28 -6.54
CA MET A 114 4.50 1.68 -5.59
C MET A 114 4.33 2.49 -4.29
N VAL A 115 4.92 3.69 -4.22
CA VAL A 115 4.69 4.66 -3.13
C VAL A 115 3.91 5.84 -3.71
N TRP A 116 2.68 6.00 -3.24
CA TRP A 116 1.70 6.95 -3.78
C TRP A 116 1.39 8.05 -2.77
N TYR A 117 0.93 9.19 -3.26
CA TYR A 117 0.74 10.42 -2.50
C TYR A 117 -0.66 10.98 -2.71
N VAL A 118 -1.28 11.42 -1.61
CA VAL A 118 -2.50 12.25 -1.66
C VAL A 118 -2.06 13.72 -1.75
N PRO A 119 -2.58 14.51 -2.72
CA PRO A 119 -2.17 15.90 -2.88
C PRO A 119 -2.61 16.74 -1.69
N ALA A 120 -1.80 17.74 -1.31
CA ALA A 120 -2.10 18.58 -0.17
C ALA A 120 -3.13 19.66 -0.52
N LEU A 121 -4.15 19.83 0.35
CA LEU A 121 -4.95 21.05 0.37
C LEU A 121 -4.09 22.21 0.88
N SER A 122 -4.34 23.41 0.37
CA SER A 122 -3.67 24.64 0.84
C SER A 122 -4.68 25.72 1.22
N PRO A 123 -4.29 26.74 1.98
CA PRO A 123 -5.16 27.88 2.23
C PRO A 123 -5.58 28.55 0.91
N ILE A 124 -6.73 29.21 0.93
CA ILE A 124 -7.21 30.00 -0.21
C ILE A 124 -6.29 31.23 -0.37
N GLN A 125 -5.95 31.62 -1.60
CA GLN A 125 -5.33 32.93 -1.84
C GLN A 125 -6.25 34.06 -1.33
N ALA A 126 -5.66 35.22 -1.01
CA ALA A 126 -6.27 36.34 -0.29
C ALA A 126 -7.56 36.99 -0.89
N ARG A 127 -8.34 36.33 -1.76
CA ARG A 127 -9.71 36.74 -2.06
C ARG A 127 -10.67 36.67 -0.86
N ALA A 128 -10.23 36.08 0.26
CA ALA A 128 -10.92 36.21 1.55
C ALA A 128 -10.92 37.64 2.12
N GLU A 129 -10.06 38.56 1.65
CA GLU A 129 -10.09 39.98 2.06
C GLU A 129 -11.34 40.72 1.54
N SER A 130 -12.08 40.16 0.59
CA SER A 130 -13.24 40.79 -0.04
C SER A 130 -14.61 40.35 0.50
N GLY A 131 -14.66 39.46 1.50
CA GLY A 131 -15.92 38.96 2.06
C GLY A 131 -16.77 38.11 1.09
N GLN A 132 -16.29 37.85 -0.13
CA GLN A 132 -16.95 36.96 -1.07
C GLN A 132 -16.48 35.52 -0.86
N ILE A 133 -17.08 34.85 0.12
CA ILE A 133 -17.09 33.38 0.14
C ILE A 133 -17.84 32.97 -1.13
N GLY A 134 -17.10 32.48 -2.12
CA GLY A 134 -17.63 32.07 -3.42
C GLY A 134 -18.86 31.16 -3.27
N MET A 135 -19.82 31.36 -4.16
CA MET A 135 -21.12 30.69 -4.24
C MET A 135 -20.98 29.17 -4.11
N ASN A 136 -21.13 28.65 -2.89
CA ASN A 136 -21.70 27.36 -2.46
C ASN A 136 -21.48 27.11 -0.96
N GLY A 137 -21.50 28.17 -0.15
CA GLY A 137 -21.66 28.15 1.31
C GLY A 137 -20.52 27.56 2.16
N ILE A 138 -19.79 26.53 1.73
CA ILE A 138 -18.85 25.79 2.60
C ILE A 138 -17.64 25.21 1.84
N ILE A 139 -17.72 24.94 0.53
CA ILE A 139 -16.61 24.33 -0.24
C ILE A 139 -15.83 25.40 -1.02
N PRO A 140 -14.55 25.64 -0.70
CA PRO A 140 -13.68 26.49 -1.52
C PRO A 140 -13.53 25.94 -2.94
N ASP A 141 -13.49 26.82 -3.93
CA ASP A 141 -13.10 26.41 -5.28
C ASP A 141 -11.63 25.94 -5.27
N VAL A 142 -11.36 24.76 -5.84
CA VAL A 142 -10.00 24.22 -5.94
C VAL A 142 -9.08 25.15 -6.73
N GLY A 143 -9.62 25.91 -7.69
CA GLY A 143 -8.86 26.94 -8.43
C GLY A 143 -8.38 28.11 -7.57
N SER A 144 -8.94 28.29 -6.37
CA SER A 144 -8.59 29.39 -5.45
C SER A 144 -7.51 29.03 -4.41
N LEU A 145 -7.05 27.78 -4.41
CA LEU A 145 -6.00 27.28 -3.52
C LEU A 145 -4.65 27.96 -3.79
N ARG A 146 -3.85 28.17 -2.74
CA ARG A 146 -2.54 28.82 -2.84
C ARG A 146 -1.52 28.01 -3.64
N ILE A 147 -1.51 26.69 -3.50
CA ILE A 147 -0.63 25.82 -4.28
C ILE A 147 -1.21 25.71 -5.69
N PRO A 148 -0.46 26.08 -6.74
CA PRO A 148 -0.93 25.96 -8.12
C PRO A 148 -1.25 24.52 -8.48
N LEU A 149 -2.42 24.29 -9.08
CA LEU A 149 -2.84 22.95 -9.51
C LEU A 149 -1.83 22.32 -10.49
N LYS A 150 -1.30 23.12 -11.42
CA LYS A 150 -0.27 22.68 -12.36
C LYS A 150 0.99 22.13 -11.68
N TYR A 151 1.38 22.71 -10.55
CA TYR A 151 2.55 22.23 -9.80
C TYR A 151 2.34 20.81 -9.28
N LEU A 152 1.16 20.53 -8.71
CA LEU A 152 0.81 19.19 -8.23
C LEU A 152 0.66 18.20 -9.38
N ALA A 153 0.07 18.64 -10.50
CA ALA A 153 -0.09 17.82 -11.69
C ALA A 153 1.26 17.38 -12.28
N ASN A 154 2.24 18.29 -12.36
CA ASN A 154 3.59 17.97 -12.82
C ASN A 154 4.30 16.94 -11.91
N LEU A 155 3.93 16.87 -10.63
CA LEU A 155 4.53 15.96 -9.66
C LEU A 155 3.88 14.57 -9.65
N LEU A 156 2.56 14.52 -9.88
CA LEU A 156 1.74 13.34 -9.56
C LEU A 156 1.09 12.68 -10.78
N THR A 157 0.92 13.40 -11.88
CA THR A 157 0.09 12.98 -13.02
C THR A 157 0.69 13.40 -14.37
N ALA A 158 2.02 13.53 -14.45
CA ALA A 158 2.74 13.95 -15.67
C ALA A 158 2.18 15.25 -16.30
N GLY A 159 1.65 16.15 -15.46
CA GLY A 159 1.09 17.44 -15.87
C GLY A 159 -0.40 17.45 -16.20
N ASP A 160 -1.13 16.33 -16.12
CA ASP A 160 -2.59 16.33 -16.25
C ASP A 160 -3.27 16.81 -14.96
N GLU A 161 -3.93 17.96 -15.03
CA GLU A 161 -4.57 18.60 -13.87
C GLU A 161 -5.89 17.94 -13.46
N LYS A 162 -6.57 17.23 -14.37
CA LYS A 162 -7.94 16.74 -14.12
C LYS A 162 -8.01 15.75 -12.94
N PRO A 163 -7.13 14.73 -12.82
CA PRO A 163 -7.21 13.78 -11.72
C PRO A 163 -6.90 14.45 -10.37
N VAL A 164 -5.90 15.33 -10.33
CA VAL A 164 -5.52 16.06 -9.12
C VAL A 164 -6.64 17.00 -8.69
N LYS A 165 -7.29 17.71 -9.63
CA LYS A 165 -8.44 18.57 -9.34
C LYS A 165 -9.56 17.76 -8.67
N LEU A 166 -9.93 16.63 -9.27
CA LEU A 166 -10.99 15.76 -8.75
C LEU A 166 -10.67 15.25 -7.33
N ALA A 167 -9.42 14.86 -7.07
CA ALA A 167 -9.00 14.42 -5.74
C ALA A 167 -9.12 15.54 -4.68
N LEU A 168 -8.74 16.78 -5.04
CA LEU A 168 -8.88 17.94 -4.17
C LEU A 168 -10.36 18.27 -3.91
N GLU A 169 -11.20 18.23 -4.94
CA GLU A 169 -12.65 18.43 -4.81
C GLU A 169 -13.28 17.36 -3.91
N ARG A 170 -12.88 16.09 -4.05
CA ARG A 170 -13.33 14.98 -3.21
C ARG A 170 -12.97 15.18 -1.73
N MET A 171 -11.75 15.62 -1.43
CA MET A 171 -11.35 15.91 -0.05
C MET A 171 -12.11 17.11 0.54
N LEU A 172 -12.38 18.14 -0.26
CA LEU A 172 -13.18 19.29 0.19
C LEU A 172 -14.65 18.91 0.39
N ALA A 173 -15.22 18.09 -0.50
CA ALA A 173 -16.57 17.56 -0.36
C ALA A 173 -16.71 16.73 0.91
N MET A 174 -15.75 15.85 1.23
CA MET A 174 -15.72 15.11 2.50
C MET A 174 -15.73 16.07 3.69
N ARG A 175 -14.91 17.12 3.68
CA ARG A 175 -14.87 18.10 4.78
C ARG A 175 -16.19 18.84 4.97
N ALA A 176 -16.83 19.26 3.87
CA ALA A 176 -18.11 19.95 3.91
C ALA A 176 -19.25 19.04 4.36
N TYR A 177 -19.30 17.80 3.86
CA TYR A 177 -20.27 16.79 4.30
C TYR A 177 -20.14 16.49 5.80
N MET A 178 -18.92 16.23 6.28
CA MET A 178 -18.69 15.95 7.70
C MET A 178 -19.00 17.15 8.59
N ARG A 179 -18.77 18.39 8.12
CA ARG A 179 -19.20 19.60 8.82
C ARG A 179 -20.72 19.67 8.93
N ALA A 180 -21.46 19.51 7.82
CA ALA A 180 -22.92 19.55 7.83
C ALA A 180 -23.49 18.49 8.79
N LYS A 181 -22.93 17.27 8.76
CA LYS A 181 -23.34 16.16 9.63
C LYS A 181 -23.07 16.44 11.11
N VAL A 182 -21.89 16.96 11.46
CA VAL A 182 -21.46 17.12 12.87
C VAL A 182 -21.94 18.43 13.50
N VAL A 183 -21.93 19.53 12.73
CA VAL A 183 -22.26 20.87 13.23
C VAL A 183 -23.74 21.17 13.06
N ASP A 184 -24.27 20.95 11.86
CA ASP A 184 -25.65 21.33 11.53
C ASP A 184 -26.65 20.19 11.80
N GLY A 185 -26.14 18.95 12.01
CA GLY A 185 -26.98 17.76 12.18
C GLY A 185 -27.68 17.31 10.90
N GLU A 186 -27.25 17.80 9.74
CA GLU A 186 -27.91 17.58 8.45
C GLU A 186 -27.09 16.66 7.53
N VAL A 187 -27.75 15.74 6.84
CA VAL A 187 -27.14 14.90 5.80
C VAL A 187 -27.35 15.57 4.43
N LYS A 188 -26.30 16.22 3.92
CA LYS A 188 -26.31 16.91 2.61
C LYS A 188 -25.65 16.07 1.51
N ASP A 189 -26.43 15.19 0.90
CA ASP A 189 -25.98 14.30 -0.18
C ASP A 189 -25.62 15.04 -1.48
N ASP A 190 -26.24 16.21 -1.73
CA ASP A 190 -26.02 16.97 -2.97
C ASP A 190 -24.56 17.44 -3.14
N LEU A 191 -23.82 17.61 -2.04
CA LEU A 191 -22.39 17.94 -2.06
C LEU A 191 -21.53 16.79 -2.61
N LEU A 192 -21.99 15.54 -2.47
CA LEU A 192 -21.27 14.34 -2.85
C LEU A 192 -21.55 13.93 -4.30
N LYS A 193 -22.76 14.20 -4.78
CA LYS A 193 -23.16 13.98 -6.19
C LYS A 193 -22.23 14.70 -7.17
N ALA A 194 -21.81 15.91 -6.84
CA ALA A 194 -20.93 16.72 -7.68
C ALA A 194 -19.56 16.07 -7.94
N VAL A 195 -19.06 15.27 -7.01
CA VAL A 195 -17.73 14.61 -7.09
C VAL A 195 -17.83 13.09 -7.28
N ASN A 196 -19.05 12.60 -7.54
CA ASN A 196 -19.37 11.19 -7.70
C ASN A 196 -18.85 10.33 -6.54
N LEU A 197 -19.14 10.75 -5.31
CA LEU A 197 -18.89 9.96 -4.09
C LEU A 197 -20.22 9.55 -3.46
N ARG A 198 -20.25 8.36 -2.88
CA ARG A 198 -21.37 7.89 -2.06
C ARG A 198 -21.13 8.17 -0.58
N ILE A 199 -22.21 8.21 0.21
CA ILE A 199 -22.14 8.42 1.66
C ILE A 199 -21.23 7.38 2.34
N ASP A 200 -21.35 6.11 1.99
CA ASP A 200 -20.51 5.03 2.53
C ASP A 200 -19.01 5.25 2.24
N GLN A 201 -18.69 5.74 1.04
CA GLN A 201 -17.32 6.07 0.67
C GLN A 201 -16.79 7.24 1.49
N VAL A 202 -17.59 8.28 1.71
CA VAL A 202 -17.16 9.47 2.49
C VAL A 202 -16.98 9.15 3.96
N GLU A 203 -17.87 8.34 4.54
CA GLU A 203 -17.71 7.87 5.92
C GLU A 203 -16.48 6.97 6.07
N SER A 204 -16.21 6.11 5.07
CA SER A 204 -14.97 5.33 5.01
C SER A 204 -13.73 6.22 4.86
N MET A 205 -13.75 7.21 3.96
CA MET A 205 -12.67 8.20 3.83
C MET A 205 -12.42 8.92 5.16
N TYR A 206 -13.46 9.31 5.89
CA TYR A 206 -13.32 9.94 7.20
C TYR A 206 -12.70 8.97 8.23
N ARG A 207 -13.14 7.71 8.27
CA ARG A 207 -12.53 6.67 9.13
C ARG A 207 -11.04 6.54 8.86
N TYR A 208 -10.63 6.38 7.59
CA TYR A 208 -9.23 6.15 7.25
C TYR A 208 -8.36 7.41 7.35
N LEU A 209 -8.84 8.58 6.91
CA LEU A 209 -8.04 9.81 6.81
C LEU A 209 -8.07 10.67 8.08
N ALA A 210 -9.21 10.72 8.79
CA ALA A 210 -9.37 11.59 9.97
C ALA A 210 -9.15 10.83 11.29
N ILE A 211 -9.83 9.69 11.48
CA ILE A 211 -9.65 8.86 12.69
C ILE A 211 -8.31 8.12 12.62
N ALA A 212 -8.07 7.49 11.48
CA ALA A 212 -6.79 6.90 11.08
C ALA A 212 -6.21 5.94 12.12
N ASN A 213 -7.03 5.05 12.67
CA ASN A 213 -6.60 4.06 13.67
C ASN A 213 -5.39 3.23 13.19
N TYR A 214 -4.65 2.64 14.12
CA TYR A 214 -3.42 1.92 13.77
C TYR A 214 -3.70 0.75 12.81
N GLU A 215 -4.73 -0.03 13.11
CA GLU A 215 -5.20 -1.18 12.34
C GLU A 215 -5.75 -0.79 10.95
N ASP A 216 -6.34 0.40 10.82
CA ASP A 216 -6.82 0.92 9.53
C ASP A 216 -5.66 1.44 8.66
N ARG A 217 -4.57 1.91 9.29
CA ARG A 217 -3.41 2.44 8.55
C ARG A 217 -2.48 1.36 8.04
N PHE A 218 -2.32 0.27 8.80
CA PHE A 218 -1.32 -0.75 8.52
C PHE A 218 -1.96 -2.13 8.41
N VAL A 219 -2.33 -2.49 7.18
CA VAL A 219 -2.87 -3.81 6.85
C VAL A 219 -1.77 -4.61 6.15
N ILE A 220 -0.98 -5.32 6.94
CA ILE A 220 0.26 -5.98 6.49
C ILE A 220 0.19 -7.46 6.84
N PRO A 221 0.04 -8.36 5.85
CA PRO A 221 0.04 -9.79 6.10
C PRO A 221 1.47 -10.28 6.40
N THR A 222 1.60 -11.40 7.10
CA THR A 222 2.91 -12.06 7.28
C THR A 222 3.40 -12.65 5.96
N SER A 223 4.72 -12.63 5.73
CA SER A 223 5.31 -13.13 4.47
C SER A 223 5.56 -14.65 4.45
N HIS A 224 5.03 -15.40 5.41
CA HIS A 224 4.84 -16.86 5.31
C HIS A 224 6.13 -17.61 4.86
N ARG A 225 7.28 -17.27 5.46
CA ARG A 225 8.61 -17.81 5.10
C ARG A 225 8.68 -19.34 5.17
N GLU A 226 7.82 -19.96 5.98
CA GLU A 226 7.67 -21.41 6.12
C GLU A 226 7.21 -22.12 4.85
N TYR A 227 6.51 -21.44 3.93
CA TYR A 227 6.02 -22.05 2.69
C TYR A 227 7.11 -22.15 1.62
N ALA A 228 8.19 -21.38 1.74
CA ALA A 228 9.38 -21.48 0.89
C ALA A 228 10.32 -22.62 1.37
N SER A 229 9.76 -23.81 1.60
CA SER A 229 10.43 -24.98 2.18
C SER A 229 11.65 -25.48 1.38
N ALA A 230 11.74 -25.16 0.08
CA ALA A 230 12.91 -25.44 -0.76
C ALA A 230 14.12 -24.56 -0.40
N THR A 231 13.90 -23.42 0.24
CA THR A 231 14.92 -22.41 0.58
C THR A 231 15.10 -22.25 2.10
N TYR A 232 14.05 -22.51 2.89
CA TYR A 232 14.00 -22.25 4.32
C TYR A 232 13.50 -23.46 5.13
N ASP A 233 14.38 -24.06 5.95
CA ASP A 233 13.98 -24.96 7.03
C ASP A 233 13.59 -24.10 8.25
N ALA A 234 12.32 -23.71 8.35
CA ALA A 234 11.85 -22.82 9.40
C ALA A 234 12.14 -23.36 10.82
N PHE A 235 12.11 -24.67 11.02
CA PHE A 235 12.40 -25.29 12.32
C PHE A 235 13.90 -25.27 12.65
N GLY A 236 14.73 -25.58 11.66
CA GLY A 236 16.19 -25.49 11.77
C GLY A 236 16.68 -24.05 11.96
N GLU A 237 16.12 -23.10 11.23
CA GLU A 237 16.43 -21.67 11.36
C GLU A 237 15.99 -21.11 12.70
N ARG A 238 14.79 -21.44 13.18
CA ARG A 238 14.33 -21.01 14.52
C ARG A 238 15.31 -21.42 15.62
N GLY A 239 15.94 -22.60 15.51
CA GLY A 239 16.86 -23.12 16.52
C GLY A 239 18.32 -22.69 16.37
N GLY A 240 18.75 -22.31 15.16
CA GLY A 240 20.16 -22.06 14.85
C GLY A 240 20.48 -20.68 14.29
N CYS A 241 19.49 -19.92 13.84
CA CYS A 241 19.73 -18.60 13.28
C CYS A 241 19.98 -17.56 14.38
N GLY A 242 20.96 -16.66 14.17
CA GLY A 242 21.45 -15.69 15.16
C GLY A 242 22.82 -16.04 15.75
N PHE A 243 23.26 -17.30 15.66
CA PHE A 243 24.60 -17.74 16.08
C PHE A 243 25.63 -17.54 14.95
N SER A 244 26.14 -16.32 14.82
CA SER A 244 27.07 -15.91 13.75
C SER A 244 28.54 -16.27 14.02
N PHE A 245 28.83 -17.50 14.47
CA PHE A 245 30.20 -18.00 14.67
C PHE A 245 30.93 -18.38 13.36
N GLY A 246 30.34 -18.08 12.20
CA GLY A 246 30.77 -18.50 10.86
C GLY A 246 29.66 -18.30 9.82
N ASN A 247 29.43 -19.27 8.92
CA ASN A 247 28.38 -19.22 7.89
C ASN A 247 26.92 -19.22 8.41
N GLY A 248 26.70 -19.09 9.73
CA GLY A 248 25.44 -18.74 10.40
C GLY A 248 24.15 -19.23 9.74
N CYS A 249 23.22 -18.30 9.49
CA CYS A 249 21.97 -18.52 8.72
C CYS A 249 22.16 -18.31 7.21
N SER A 250 23.40 -18.34 6.71
CA SER A 250 23.63 -18.08 5.29
C SER A 250 23.02 -19.22 4.45
N PRO A 251 22.25 -18.91 3.40
CA PRO A 251 21.58 -19.90 2.55
C PRO A 251 22.55 -20.56 1.57
N GLY A 252 23.83 -20.76 1.96
CA GLY A 252 24.85 -21.35 1.10
C GLY A 252 24.31 -22.58 0.37
N THR A 253 24.38 -22.56 -0.95
CA THR A 253 23.67 -23.51 -1.82
C THR A 253 24.28 -24.91 -1.76
N ASP A 254 25.57 -25.01 -1.44
CA ASP A 254 26.31 -26.26 -1.41
C ASP A 254 26.44 -26.82 0.01
N LYS A 255 26.24 -28.15 0.12
CA LYS A 255 26.47 -28.89 1.38
C LYS A 255 27.96 -28.95 1.75
N THR A 256 28.81 -28.96 0.74
CA THR A 256 30.28 -28.96 0.86
C THR A 256 30.80 -27.54 0.98
N ASN A 257 31.73 -27.32 1.90
CA ASN A 257 32.48 -26.07 2.01
C ASN A 257 33.96 -26.38 2.20
N LEU A 258 34.81 -25.43 1.81
CA LEU A 258 36.26 -25.55 1.86
C LEU A 258 36.82 -25.81 3.27
N PHE A 259 36.07 -25.40 4.30
CA PHE A 259 36.51 -25.44 5.70
C PHE A 259 35.93 -26.63 6.49
N GLY A 260 35.18 -27.53 5.85
CA GLY A 260 34.58 -28.72 6.50
C GLY A 260 33.54 -28.42 7.60
N GLY A 261 33.11 -27.16 7.76
CA GLY A 261 32.18 -26.75 8.82
C GLY A 261 30.75 -27.24 8.56
N LYS A 262 29.99 -27.55 9.61
CA LYS A 262 28.55 -27.87 9.48
C LYS A 262 27.70 -26.60 9.61
N LYS A 263 26.56 -26.55 8.91
CA LYS A 263 25.56 -25.49 9.12
C LYS A 263 24.92 -25.65 10.50
N VAL A 264 24.83 -24.53 11.24
CA VAL A 264 24.25 -24.47 12.58
C VAL A 264 22.73 -24.61 12.53
N THR A 265 22.10 -24.20 11.43
CA THR A 265 20.65 -24.26 11.20
C THR A 265 20.15 -25.63 10.73
N THR A 266 21.02 -26.63 10.55
CA THR A 266 20.58 -27.97 10.10
C THR A 266 20.40 -28.92 11.27
N ARG A 267 19.15 -29.26 11.59
CA ARG A 267 18.84 -30.31 12.57
C ARG A 267 19.01 -31.68 11.91
N ARG A 268 19.94 -32.51 12.40
CA ARG A 268 19.85 -33.97 12.17
C ARG A 268 18.77 -34.50 13.10
N ALA A 269 17.54 -34.64 12.60
CA ALA A 269 16.55 -35.46 13.30
C ALA A 269 17.09 -36.90 13.32
N ILE A 270 17.52 -37.38 14.49
CA ILE A 270 17.74 -38.80 14.69
C ILE A 270 16.33 -39.38 14.78
N PRO A 271 15.86 -40.22 13.82
CA PRO A 271 14.55 -40.82 13.93
C PRO A 271 14.51 -41.64 15.22
N ILE A 272 13.46 -41.44 16.02
CA ILE A 272 13.20 -42.27 17.19
C ILE A 272 13.02 -43.69 16.66
N LYS A 273 13.98 -44.58 16.93
CA LYS A 273 13.81 -46.01 16.65
C LYS A 273 12.73 -46.51 17.61
N VAL A 274 11.51 -46.64 17.11
CA VAL A 274 10.49 -47.43 17.78
C VAL A 274 10.90 -48.88 17.57
N GLU A 275 11.45 -49.52 18.60
CA GLU A 275 11.66 -50.97 18.56
C GLU A 275 10.29 -51.63 18.40
N PRO A 276 10.12 -52.54 17.41
CA PRO A 276 8.86 -53.25 17.27
C PRO A 276 8.61 -54.06 18.56
N PRO A 277 7.35 -54.17 19.02
CA PRO A 277 7.04 -54.91 20.22
C PRO A 277 7.58 -56.33 20.06
N THR A 278 8.38 -56.77 21.03
CA THR A 278 8.83 -58.15 21.16
C THR A 278 7.58 -59.04 21.11
N LYS A 279 7.50 -59.87 20.07
CA LYS A 279 6.47 -60.92 20.01
C LYS A 279 6.63 -61.78 21.27
N ALA A 280 5.54 -61.91 22.01
CA ALA A 280 5.42 -62.76 23.20
C ALA A 280 5.79 -64.21 22.91
#